data_AF-A0A7D5R5J7-F1
#
_entry.id   AF-A0A7D5R5J7-F1
#
_cell.length_a   1.000
_cell.length_b   1.000
_cell.length_c   1.000
_cell.angle_alpha   90.00
_cell.angle_beta   90.00
_cell.angle_gamma   90.00
#
_symmetry.space_group_name_H-M   'P 1'
#
loop_
_entity.id
_entity.type
_entity.pdbx_description
1 polymer ?
#
loop_
_entity_poly.entity_id
_entity_poly.type
_entity_poly.pdbx_seq_one_letter_code
_entity_poly.pdbx_strand_id
1 'polypeptide(L)'
;MVFGWNKKRTEKEEHVLSSREIKLDQISSILSELKNSKQKHLVENTTPLFSNIQDELNSILKIIDHLSNDSLKIDDIDNQLKIIVTRSKTEVISIISKEAKAKMPQLGTLDDVKKATELASQALKKIGDVLGKNSRVIHVFAKKYAQDLKDHLATINTNYMSALQLLNNYTKFESDESLIKEKTDKIVDMSQTINDKSAQIPKLKTTHDHLVTSISDLKNKTDSLKSSPQHAKYLEIKNLIEQNKKEENKLHKEIDEEFSKISRPLGKYFYVTSLEKPLKILMEELIQDPAKTITTQNKGSIIVILESCMKGTLSGAVSVKEADKSVDHISALIRKIDDFLVRKNELMQKDQNLQSQLGVFDIDAFEELEQKLQKTITDKNDMESKIKKLESELAQETSNRTHAISELGRDLQSISNTKYIILV
;
A
#
# COMPACT_ATOMS: atom_id res chain seq x y z
N MET A 1 64.66 1.07 -41.67
CA MET A 1 64.36 -0.15 -40.90
C MET A 1 64.49 0.19 -39.43
N VAL A 2 63.40 0.08 -38.69
CA VAL A 2 63.23 0.57 -37.32
C VAL A 2 63.71 -0.50 -36.34
N PHE A 3 64.73 -0.20 -35.53
CA PHE A 3 65.15 -1.07 -34.44
C PHE A 3 64.24 -0.83 -33.23
N GLY A 4 63.41 -1.83 -32.92
CA GLY A 4 62.46 -1.82 -31.81
C GLY A 4 63.16 -1.90 -30.46
N TRP A 5 62.77 -0.99 -29.56
CA TRP A 5 63.01 -1.12 -28.13
C TRP A 5 62.11 -2.22 -27.56
N ASN A 6 62.72 -3.24 -26.97
CA ASN A 6 62.05 -4.21 -26.11
C ASN A 6 61.45 -3.50 -24.90
N LYS A 7 60.13 -3.30 -24.89
CA LYS A 7 59.36 -3.03 -23.68
C LYS A 7 59.41 -4.29 -22.81
N LYS A 8 60.06 -4.21 -21.64
CA LYS A 8 59.82 -5.15 -20.54
C LYS A 8 58.32 -5.15 -20.25
N ARG A 9 57.69 -6.32 -20.34
CA ARG A 9 56.34 -6.54 -19.80
C ARG A 9 56.43 -6.32 -18.29
N THR A 10 55.77 -5.27 -17.79
CA THR A 10 55.33 -5.24 -16.39
C THR A 10 54.33 -6.37 -16.24
N GLU A 11 54.74 -7.45 -15.58
CA GLU A 11 53.82 -8.38 -14.93
C GLU A 11 53.00 -7.56 -13.94
N LYS A 12 51.78 -7.20 -14.35
CA LYS A 12 50.74 -6.90 -13.39
C LYS A 12 50.44 -8.22 -12.72
N GLU A 13 50.78 -8.34 -11.44
CA GLU A 13 50.18 -9.36 -10.58
C GLU A 13 48.66 -9.17 -10.64
N GLU A 14 48.00 -10.00 -11.44
CA GLU A 14 46.56 -10.21 -11.33
C GLU A 14 46.34 -10.86 -9.96
N HIS A 15 46.04 -10.05 -8.94
CA HIS A 15 45.39 -10.53 -7.74
C HIS A 15 44.05 -11.14 -8.17
N VAL A 16 44.02 -12.47 -8.32
CA VAL A 16 42.79 -13.25 -8.42
C VAL A 16 42.02 -13.00 -7.12
N LEU A 17 41.08 -12.06 -7.15
CA LEU A 17 40.11 -11.86 -6.08
C LEU A 17 39.28 -13.15 -5.97
N SER A 18 39.67 -14.02 -5.04
CA SER A 18 38.89 -15.20 -4.69
C SER A 18 37.51 -14.75 -4.16
N SER A 19 36.48 -14.97 -4.97
CA SER A 19 35.09 -14.75 -4.54
C SER A 19 34.69 -15.85 -3.58
N ARG A 20 34.24 -15.49 -2.38
CA ARG A 20 33.75 -16.43 -1.37
C ARG A 20 32.22 -16.46 -1.38
N GLU A 21 31.64 -17.63 -1.63
CA GLU A 21 30.21 -17.84 -1.45
C GLU A 21 29.88 -18.02 0.03
N ILE A 22 28.87 -17.29 0.50
CA ILE A 22 28.41 -17.32 1.89
C ILE A 22 26.89 -17.30 1.94
N LYS A 23 26.32 -17.85 3.01
CA LYS A 23 24.91 -17.66 3.34
C LYS A 23 24.73 -16.40 4.20
N LEU A 24 23.53 -15.84 4.18
CA LEU A 24 23.20 -14.62 4.94
C LEU A 24 23.43 -14.78 6.45
N ASP A 25 23.14 -15.96 7.02
CA ASP A 25 23.34 -16.29 8.44
C ASP A 25 24.83 -16.35 8.85
N GLN A 26 25.73 -16.58 7.90
CA GLN A 26 27.17 -16.63 8.15
C GLN A 26 27.82 -15.25 8.34
N ILE A 27 27.13 -14.17 7.96
CA ILE A 27 27.67 -12.80 8.04
C ILE A 27 28.02 -12.43 9.49
N SER A 28 27.19 -12.82 10.46
CA SER A 28 27.46 -12.53 11.88
C SER A 28 28.78 -13.13 12.37
N SER A 29 29.12 -14.34 11.92
CA SER A 29 30.41 -14.98 12.26
C SER A 29 31.58 -14.22 11.63
N ILE A 30 31.46 -13.85 10.36
CA ILE A 30 32.48 -13.10 9.62
C ILE A 30 32.75 -11.76 10.30
N LEU A 31 31.70 -11.02 10.66
CA LEU A 31 31.84 -9.75 11.38
C LEU A 31 32.52 -9.91 12.73
N SER A 32 32.20 -10.97 13.47
CA SER A 32 32.82 -11.27 14.76
C SER A 32 34.32 -11.61 14.62
N GLU A 33 34.69 -12.41 13.62
CA GLU A 33 36.08 -12.71 13.30
C GLU A 33 36.87 -11.46 12.90
N LEU A 34 36.28 -10.61 12.02
CA LEU A 34 36.87 -9.34 11.63
C LEU A 34 37.06 -8.41 12.82
N LYS A 35 36.04 -8.30 13.69
CA LYS A 35 36.09 -7.47 14.89
C LYS A 35 37.24 -7.89 15.80
N ASN A 36 37.37 -9.18 16.08
CA ASN A 36 38.44 -9.73 16.91
C ASN A 36 39.82 -9.45 16.29
N SER A 37 39.97 -9.68 14.98
CA SER A 37 41.20 -9.41 14.24
C SER A 37 41.59 -7.93 14.28
N LYS A 38 40.63 -7.02 14.04
CA LYS A 38 40.85 -5.57 14.07
C LYS A 38 41.18 -5.06 15.47
N GLN A 39 40.55 -5.59 16.52
CA GLN A 39 40.88 -5.25 17.91
C GLN A 39 42.30 -5.66 18.26
N LYS A 40 42.68 -6.90 17.93
CA LYS A 40 44.04 -7.41 18.15
C LYS A 40 45.07 -6.53 17.42
N HIS A 41 44.84 -6.24 16.14
CA HIS A 41 45.71 -5.38 15.35
C HIS A 41 45.81 -3.95 15.94
N LEU A 42 44.71 -3.37 16.44
CA LEU A 42 44.72 -2.06 17.08
C LEU A 42 45.62 -2.07 18.33
N VAL A 43 45.45 -3.06 19.21
CA VAL A 43 46.25 -3.20 20.44
C VAL A 43 47.73 -3.39 20.09
N GLU A 44 48.06 -4.30 19.18
CA GLU A 44 49.43 -4.60 18.78
C GLU A 44 50.15 -3.37 18.19
N ASN A 45 49.48 -2.59 17.35
CA ASN A 45 50.10 -1.43 16.70
C ASN A 45 50.13 -0.17 17.58
N THR A 46 49.26 -0.06 18.58
CA THR A 46 49.27 1.08 19.51
C THR A 46 50.20 0.87 20.70
N THR A 47 50.46 -0.39 21.07
CA THR A 47 51.39 -0.75 22.16
C THR A 47 52.77 -0.10 22.05
N PRO A 48 53.51 -0.20 20.94
CA PRO A 48 54.82 0.44 20.82
C PRO A 48 54.74 1.98 20.87
N LEU A 49 53.65 2.58 20.37
CA LEU A 49 53.44 4.02 20.39
C LEU A 49 53.28 4.53 21.82
N PHE A 50 52.45 3.87 22.63
CA PHE A 50 52.23 4.25 24.02
C PHE A 50 53.42 3.92 24.92
N SER A 51 54.18 2.85 24.63
CA SER A 51 55.45 2.59 25.30
C SER A 51 56.42 3.74 25.08
N ASN A 52 56.56 4.19 23.83
CA ASN A 52 57.42 5.34 23.52
C ASN A 52 56.92 6.61 24.21
N ILE A 53 55.61 6.91 24.17
CA ILE A 53 55.05 8.06 24.90
C ILE A 53 55.41 8.01 26.40
N GLN A 54 55.34 6.82 27.03
CA GLN A 54 55.71 6.67 28.44
C GLN A 54 57.20 6.96 28.67
N ASP A 55 58.08 6.51 27.78
CA ASP A 55 59.52 6.76 27.86
C ASP A 55 59.88 8.25 27.68
N GLU A 56 59.19 8.93 26.76
CA GLU A 56 59.32 10.36 26.54
C GLU A 56 58.80 11.17 27.75
N LEU A 57 57.67 10.77 28.35
CA LEU A 57 57.17 11.38 29.59
C LEU A 57 58.14 11.18 30.75
N ASN A 58 58.76 10.00 30.87
CA ASN A 58 59.81 9.75 31.86
C ASN A 58 61.05 10.64 31.63
N SER A 59 61.40 10.92 30.37
CA SER A 59 62.50 11.82 30.01
C SER A 59 62.17 13.28 30.34
N ILE A 60 60.95 13.72 30.05
CA ILE A 60 60.43 15.03 30.50
C ILE A 60 60.47 15.13 32.02
N LEU A 61 60.09 14.08 32.75
CA LEU A 61 60.11 14.08 34.22
C LEU A 61 61.53 14.33 34.76
N LYS A 62 62.55 13.67 34.18
CA LYS A 62 63.97 13.90 34.53
C LYS A 62 64.40 15.35 34.28
N ILE A 63 63.97 15.93 33.15
CA ILE A 63 64.24 17.34 32.83
C ILE A 63 63.63 18.25 33.90
N ILE A 64 62.40 17.98 34.33
CA ILE A 64 61.72 18.78 35.35
C ILE A 64 62.38 18.63 36.72
N ASP A 65 62.83 17.43 37.08
CA ASP A 65 63.59 17.20 38.33
C ASP A 65 64.91 17.98 38.33
N HIS A 66 65.62 18.02 37.20
CA HIS A 66 66.83 18.84 37.05
C HIS A 66 66.51 20.34 37.12
N LEU A 67 65.44 20.77 36.44
CA LEU A 67 64.99 22.16 36.45
C LEU A 67 64.62 22.62 37.87
N SER A 68 64.05 21.74 38.70
CA SER A 68 63.73 22.05 40.09
C SER A 68 64.97 22.40 40.92
N ASN A 69 66.07 21.67 40.71
CA ASN A 69 67.32 21.83 41.46
C ASN A 69 68.22 22.96 40.93
N ASP A 70 67.95 23.46 39.72
CA ASP A 70 68.68 24.58 39.14
C ASP A 70 68.40 25.90 39.86
N SER A 71 69.45 26.57 40.35
CA SER A 71 69.34 27.93 40.87
C SER A 71 69.01 28.93 39.75
N LEU A 72 68.02 29.80 39.97
CA LEU A 72 67.77 30.93 39.08
C LEU A 72 69.00 31.85 39.07
N LYS A 73 69.45 32.29 37.89
CA LYS A 73 70.43 33.38 37.78
C LYS A 73 69.66 34.69 37.92
N ILE A 74 69.63 35.25 39.13
CA ILE A 74 68.72 36.35 39.52
C ILE A 74 69.45 37.66 39.82
N ASP A 75 70.76 37.69 39.65
CA ASP A 75 71.60 38.81 40.11
C ASP A 75 71.33 40.10 39.32
N ASP A 76 70.82 39.99 38.08
CA ASP A 76 70.52 41.12 37.18
C ASP A 76 69.00 41.32 36.90
N ILE A 77 68.11 40.76 37.74
CA ILE A 77 66.66 40.73 37.48
C ILE A 77 65.90 41.62 38.47
N ASP A 78 64.97 42.45 37.98
CA ASP A 78 64.06 43.27 38.80
C ASP A 78 63.25 42.44 39.81
N ASN A 79 62.97 43.01 40.99
CA ASN A 79 62.27 42.33 42.09
C ASN A 79 60.85 41.85 41.71
N GLN A 80 60.09 42.59 40.90
CA GLN A 80 58.77 42.16 40.43
C GLN A 80 58.89 41.00 39.43
N LEU A 81 59.87 41.07 38.53
CA LEU A 81 60.15 40.00 37.57
C LEU A 81 60.61 38.72 38.27
N LYS A 82 61.40 38.85 39.34
CA LYS A 82 61.83 37.73 40.20
C LYS A 82 60.66 36.96 40.83
N ILE A 83 59.65 37.67 41.32
CA ILE A 83 58.43 37.04 41.88
C ILE A 83 57.67 36.27 40.79
N ILE A 84 57.49 36.88 39.62
CA ILE A 84 56.78 36.26 38.48
C ILE A 84 57.53 35.01 38.01
N VAL A 85 58.84 35.11 37.78
CA VAL A 85 59.70 34.00 37.34
C VAL A 85 59.64 32.83 38.32
N THR A 86 59.71 33.10 39.64
CA THR A 86 59.67 32.06 40.67
C THR A 86 58.33 31.34 40.71
N ARG A 87 57.22 32.09 40.62
CA ARG A 87 55.87 31.53 40.56
C ARG A 87 55.66 30.69 39.30
N SER A 88 56.07 31.21 38.14
CA SER A 88 56.00 30.52 36.86
C SER A 88 56.83 29.23 36.84
N LYS A 89 58.05 29.26 37.38
CA LYS A 89 58.89 28.05 37.52
C LYS A 89 58.18 27.00 38.38
N THR A 90 57.62 27.39 39.52
CA THR A 90 56.90 26.49 40.43
C THR A 90 55.67 25.87 39.76
N GLU A 91 54.89 26.67 39.05
CA GLU A 91 53.69 26.21 38.33
C GLU A 91 54.05 25.23 37.20
N VAL A 92 55.06 25.57 36.37
CA VAL A 92 55.55 24.69 35.30
C VAL A 92 56.02 23.35 35.85
N ILE A 93 56.86 23.36 36.90
CA ILE A 93 57.33 22.12 37.53
C ILE A 93 56.15 21.31 38.07
N SER A 94 55.26 21.93 38.85
CA SER A 94 54.15 21.23 39.49
C SER A 94 53.20 20.56 38.48
N ILE A 95 52.85 21.25 37.39
CA ILE A 95 51.91 20.71 36.40
C ILE A 95 52.59 19.64 35.55
N ILE A 96 53.78 19.90 35.02
CA ILE A 96 54.47 18.93 34.16
C ILE A 96 54.82 17.68 34.95
N SER A 97 55.35 17.80 36.18
CA SER A 97 55.60 16.62 37.02
C SER A 97 54.35 15.81 37.29
N LYS A 98 53.19 16.46 37.51
CA LYS A 98 51.93 15.74 37.76
C LYS A 98 51.52 14.92 36.54
N GLU A 99 51.53 15.51 35.35
CA GLU A 99 51.06 14.84 34.14
C GLU A 99 52.09 13.83 33.60
N ALA A 100 53.39 14.10 33.72
CA ALA A 100 54.45 13.16 33.30
C ALA A 100 54.60 11.94 34.22
N LYS A 101 54.17 12.03 35.48
CA LYS A 101 54.13 10.89 36.42
C LYS A 101 52.96 9.93 36.17
N ALA A 102 51.96 10.34 35.37
CA ALA A 102 50.86 9.46 35.05
C ALA A 102 51.37 8.24 34.26
N LYS A 103 51.04 7.04 34.72
CA LYS A 103 51.43 5.81 34.05
C LYS A 103 50.41 5.45 32.99
N MET A 104 50.89 5.13 31.79
CA MET A 104 50.08 4.53 30.74
C MET A 104 49.61 3.14 31.17
N PRO A 105 48.35 2.76 30.86
CA PRO A 105 47.83 1.44 31.18
C PRO A 105 48.56 0.36 30.37
N GLN A 106 48.56 -0.87 30.89
CA GLN A 106 48.94 -2.02 30.08
C GLN A 106 47.86 -2.26 29.03
N LEU A 107 48.27 -2.37 27.76
CA LEU A 107 47.36 -2.48 26.64
C LEU A 107 47.03 -3.95 26.39
N GLY A 108 45.80 -4.36 26.71
CA GLY A 108 45.27 -5.68 26.38
C GLY A 108 43.92 -5.63 25.66
N THR A 109 43.18 -4.53 25.81
CA THR A 109 41.82 -4.37 25.31
C THR A 109 41.63 -3.05 24.57
N LEU A 110 40.51 -2.94 23.83
CA LEU A 110 40.07 -1.68 23.20
C LEU A 110 39.89 -0.55 24.23
N ASP A 111 39.39 -0.88 25.42
CA ASP A 111 39.15 0.10 26.48
C ASP A 111 40.49 0.67 27.01
N ASP A 112 41.52 -0.16 27.11
CA ASP A 112 42.87 0.27 27.48
C ASP A 112 43.44 1.25 26.44
N VAL A 113 43.23 0.97 25.15
CA VAL A 113 43.67 1.87 24.05
C VAL A 113 42.95 3.22 24.12
N LYS A 114 41.64 3.23 24.39
CA LYS A 114 40.87 4.47 24.56
C LYS A 114 41.39 5.29 25.73
N LYS A 115 41.57 4.65 26.89
CA LYS A 115 42.12 5.29 28.10
C LYS A 115 43.54 5.81 27.89
N ALA A 116 44.42 5.05 27.24
CA ALA A 116 45.78 5.48 26.94
C ALA A 116 45.79 6.70 26.01
N THR A 117 44.92 6.70 24.98
CA THR A 117 44.74 7.84 24.06
C THR A 117 44.29 9.09 24.83
N GLU A 118 43.32 8.96 25.74
CA GLU A 118 42.82 10.07 26.58
C GLU A 118 43.92 10.63 27.49
N LEU A 119 44.69 9.76 28.15
CA LEU A 119 45.80 10.17 29.02
C LEU A 119 46.90 10.90 28.24
N ALA A 120 47.29 10.40 27.07
CA ALA A 120 48.28 11.05 26.22
C ALA A 120 47.81 12.43 25.74
N SER A 121 46.54 12.53 25.34
CA SER A 121 45.91 13.80 24.95
C SER A 121 45.91 14.80 26.11
N GLN A 122 45.53 14.35 27.31
CA GLN A 122 45.49 15.18 28.49
C GLN A 122 46.88 15.68 28.89
N ALA A 123 47.89 14.81 28.87
CA ALA A 123 49.27 15.16 29.16
C ALA A 123 49.79 16.22 28.19
N LEU A 124 49.64 15.99 26.87
CA LEU A 124 50.01 16.97 25.84
C LEU A 124 49.32 18.31 26.04
N LYS A 125 48.00 18.30 26.29
CA LYS A 125 47.21 19.51 26.47
C LYS A 125 47.68 20.31 27.69
N LYS A 126 47.77 19.68 28.86
CA LYS A 126 48.12 20.39 30.11
C LYS A 126 49.58 20.84 30.15
N ILE A 127 50.50 20.03 29.62
CA ILE A 127 51.90 20.44 29.48
C ILE A 127 52.01 21.60 28.48
N GLY A 128 51.32 21.51 27.33
CA GLY A 128 51.25 22.60 26.36
C GLY A 128 50.67 23.89 26.94
N ASP A 129 49.57 23.81 27.69
CA ASP A 129 48.89 24.94 28.31
C ASP A 129 49.80 25.67 29.32
N VAL A 130 50.47 24.92 30.21
CA VAL A 130 51.35 25.54 31.22
C VAL A 130 52.60 26.17 30.60
N LEU A 131 53.17 25.53 29.56
CA LEU A 131 54.31 26.07 28.82
C LEU A 131 53.90 27.32 28.03
N GLY A 132 52.74 27.29 27.36
CA GLY A 132 52.18 28.42 26.61
C GLY A 132 51.89 29.62 27.51
N LYS A 133 51.23 29.39 28.64
CA LYS A 133 50.92 30.40 29.67
C LYS A 133 52.18 31.10 30.20
N ASN A 134 53.27 30.36 30.39
CA ASN A 134 54.51 30.86 30.97
C ASN A 134 55.58 31.22 29.92
N SER A 135 55.24 31.22 28.62
CA SER A 135 56.16 31.43 27.49
C SER A 135 57.00 32.72 27.58
N ARG A 136 56.46 33.79 28.17
CA ARG A 136 57.15 35.08 28.31
C ARG A 136 58.34 35.06 29.26
N VAL A 137 58.36 34.16 30.24
CA VAL A 137 59.38 34.12 31.30
C VAL A 137 60.10 32.78 31.38
N ILE A 138 59.64 31.76 30.65
CA ILE A 138 60.22 30.42 30.66
C ILE A 138 61.69 30.39 30.23
N HIS A 139 62.08 31.29 29.34
CA HIS A 139 63.47 31.43 28.88
C HIS A 139 64.42 31.89 29.99
N VAL A 140 63.93 32.44 31.10
CA VAL A 140 64.75 32.86 32.24
C VAL A 140 65.23 31.65 33.04
N PHE A 141 64.39 30.62 33.17
CA PHE A 141 64.66 29.48 34.06
C PHE A 141 64.85 28.14 33.35
N ALA A 142 64.35 27.99 32.11
CA ALA A 142 64.40 26.74 31.38
C ALA A 142 65.15 26.84 30.03
N LYS A 143 65.94 27.90 29.80
CA LYS A 143 66.64 28.13 28.51
C LYS A 143 67.38 26.91 27.97
N LYS A 144 68.14 26.23 28.84
CA LYS A 144 68.94 25.05 28.46
C LYS A 144 68.14 23.77 28.28
N TYR A 145 66.88 23.73 28.73
CA TYR A 145 65.99 22.58 28.65
C TYR A 145 64.92 22.72 27.56
N ALA A 146 64.76 23.92 26.99
CA ALA A 146 63.67 24.23 26.08
C ALA A 146 63.69 23.37 24.81
N GLN A 147 64.88 23.09 24.27
CA GLN A 147 65.03 22.26 23.07
C GLN A 147 64.65 20.80 23.36
N ASP A 148 65.20 20.21 24.43
CA ASP A 148 64.88 18.82 24.82
C ASP A 148 63.38 18.65 25.12
N LEU A 149 62.77 19.57 25.88
CA LEU A 149 61.33 19.54 26.16
C LEU A 149 60.50 19.59 24.87
N LYS A 150 60.91 20.43 23.92
CA LYS A 150 60.25 20.56 22.62
C LYS A 150 60.36 19.26 21.82
N ASP A 151 61.54 18.66 21.79
CA ASP A 151 61.80 17.46 21.01
C ASP A 151 61.04 16.25 21.58
N HIS A 152 61.06 16.06 22.90
CA HIS A 152 60.26 15.02 23.57
C HIS A 152 58.75 15.21 23.35
N LEU A 153 58.23 16.44 23.48
CA LEU A 153 56.81 16.73 23.24
C LEU A 153 56.41 16.51 21.77
N ALA A 154 57.31 16.81 20.83
CA ALA A 154 57.06 16.55 19.41
C ALA A 154 56.95 15.03 19.12
N THR A 155 57.80 14.22 19.75
CA THR A 155 57.73 12.75 19.66
C THR A 155 56.43 12.23 20.27
N ILE A 156 56.05 12.68 21.47
CA ILE A 156 54.77 12.31 22.11
C ILE A 156 53.60 12.65 21.18
N ASN A 157 53.58 13.87 20.64
CA ASN A 157 52.50 14.31 19.75
C ASN A 157 52.41 13.46 18.48
N THR A 158 53.55 13.11 17.88
CA THR A 158 53.59 12.25 16.69
C THR A 158 52.98 10.88 16.98
N ASN A 159 53.44 10.23 18.05
CA ASN A 159 52.94 8.91 18.46
C ASN A 159 51.46 8.95 18.87
N TYR A 160 51.03 9.99 19.57
CA TYR A 160 49.63 10.21 19.92
C TYR A 160 48.76 10.35 18.68
N MET A 161 49.17 11.15 17.70
CA MET A 161 48.42 11.34 16.46
C MET A 161 48.31 10.04 15.66
N SER A 162 49.38 9.24 15.60
CA SER A 162 49.35 7.91 14.99
C SER A 162 48.39 6.95 15.71
N ALA A 163 48.42 6.91 17.05
CA ALA A 163 47.52 6.08 17.84
C ALA A 163 46.05 6.51 17.67
N LEU A 164 45.78 7.82 17.67
CA LEU A 164 44.46 8.39 17.45
C LEU A 164 43.92 8.04 16.06
N GLN A 165 44.77 8.09 15.02
CA GLN A 165 44.38 7.67 13.68
C GLN A 165 43.97 6.19 13.61
N LEU A 166 44.73 5.31 14.28
CA LEU A 166 44.39 3.88 14.37
C LEU A 166 43.05 3.67 15.09
N LEU A 167 42.81 4.38 16.20
CA LEU A 167 41.56 4.33 16.94
C LEU A 167 40.36 4.85 16.13
N ASN A 168 40.55 5.94 15.38
CA ASN A 168 39.51 6.48 14.49
C ASN A 168 39.15 5.50 13.36
N ASN A 169 40.16 4.83 12.78
CA ASN A 169 39.93 3.80 11.76
C ASN A 169 39.14 2.61 12.34
N TYR A 170 39.43 2.20 13.57
CA TYR A 170 38.66 1.16 14.25
C TYR A 170 37.21 1.60 14.53
N THR A 171 37.02 2.84 14.96
CA THR A 171 35.67 3.40 15.21
C THR A 171 34.85 3.46 13.92
N LYS A 172 35.48 3.81 12.79
CA LYS A 172 34.84 3.74 11.47
C LYS A 172 34.40 2.30 11.14
N PHE A 173 35.27 1.32 11.38
CA PHE A 173 34.92 -0.09 11.21
C PHE A 173 33.72 -0.50 12.07
N GLU A 174 33.60 -0.06 13.33
CA GLU A 174 32.42 -0.37 14.17
C GLU A 174 31.12 0.22 13.58
N SER A 175 31.20 1.43 13.02
CA SER A 175 30.06 2.05 12.32
C SER A 175 29.66 1.25 11.08
N ASP A 176 30.64 0.86 10.26
CA ASP A 176 30.41 0.07 9.04
C ASP A 176 29.86 -1.34 9.40
N GLU A 177 30.37 -1.97 10.46
CA GLU A 177 29.87 -3.24 11.02
C GLU A 177 28.38 -3.13 11.38
N SER A 178 27.98 -2.03 12.05
CA SER A 178 26.59 -1.80 12.44
C SER A 178 25.66 -1.64 11.23
N LEU A 179 26.09 -0.90 10.21
CA LEU A 179 25.31 -0.70 8.98
C LEU A 179 25.11 -2.02 8.22
N ILE A 180 26.14 -2.88 8.19
CA ILE A 180 26.06 -4.21 7.57
C ILE A 180 25.06 -5.09 8.30
N LYS A 181 25.04 -5.06 9.65
CA LYS A 181 24.03 -5.80 10.44
C LYS A 181 22.61 -5.34 10.11
N GLU A 182 22.37 -4.02 10.13
CA GLU A 182 21.05 -3.46 9.80
C GLU A 182 20.59 -3.85 8.38
N LYS A 183 21.50 -3.78 7.38
CA LYS A 183 21.20 -4.24 6.01
C LYS A 183 20.93 -5.74 5.95
N THR A 184 21.66 -6.54 6.73
CA THR A 184 21.43 -7.99 6.82
C THR A 184 20.02 -8.28 7.34
N ASP A 185 19.61 -7.63 8.43
CA ASP A 185 18.27 -7.77 9.02
C ASP A 185 17.17 -7.37 8.02
N LYS A 186 17.35 -6.24 7.30
CA LYS A 186 16.41 -5.84 6.24
C LYS A 186 16.26 -6.90 5.15
N ILE A 187 17.35 -7.56 4.75
CA ILE A 187 17.29 -8.63 3.73
C ILE A 187 16.55 -9.85 4.27
N VAL A 188 16.67 -10.16 5.56
CA VAL A 188 15.88 -11.22 6.22
C VAL A 188 14.39 -10.88 6.14
N ASP A 189 13.99 -9.67 6.51
CA ASP A 189 12.59 -9.21 6.47
C ASP A 189 12.00 -9.25 5.04
N MET A 190 12.78 -8.80 4.06
CA MET A 190 12.41 -8.89 2.64
C MET A 190 12.24 -10.34 2.19
N SER A 191 13.11 -11.24 2.63
CA SER A 191 13.04 -12.67 2.30
C SER A 191 11.80 -13.32 2.88
N GLN A 192 11.45 -12.97 4.12
CA GLN A 192 10.21 -13.45 4.75
C GLN A 192 8.97 -12.97 3.98
N THR A 193 8.93 -11.67 3.63
CA THR A 193 7.84 -11.09 2.84
C THR A 193 7.67 -11.77 1.48
N ILE A 194 8.79 -12.06 0.79
CA ILE A 194 8.81 -12.78 -0.48
C ILE A 194 8.27 -14.20 -0.31
N ASN A 195 8.70 -14.92 0.74
CA ASN A 195 8.23 -16.27 1.02
C ASN A 195 6.72 -16.31 1.30
N ASP A 196 6.20 -15.37 2.09
CA ASP A 196 4.78 -15.28 2.42
C ASP A 196 3.93 -15.01 1.19
N LYS A 197 4.33 -14.04 0.35
CA LYS A 197 3.64 -13.74 -0.93
C LYS A 197 3.72 -14.93 -1.89
N SER A 198 4.90 -15.55 -2.01
CA SER A 198 5.12 -16.71 -2.87
C SER A 198 4.26 -17.92 -2.44
N ALA A 199 4.07 -18.14 -1.14
CA ALA A 199 3.19 -19.19 -0.62
C ALA A 199 1.70 -18.86 -0.77
N GLN A 200 1.32 -17.58 -0.81
CA GLN A 200 -0.07 -17.14 -0.97
C GLN A 200 -0.56 -17.30 -2.42
N ILE A 201 0.27 -16.98 -3.41
CA ILE A 201 -0.11 -17.00 -4.84
C ILE A 201 -0.68 -18.36 -5.28
N PRO A 202 -0.05 -19.53 -4.99
CA PRO A 202 -0.60 -20.83 -5.34
C PRO A 202 -1.98 -21.09 -4.74
N LYS A 203 -2.22 -20.69 -3.49
CA LYS A 203 -3.53 -20.85 -2.82
C LYS A 203 -4.63 -20.06 -3.54
N LEU A 204 -4.31 -18.84 -3.96
CA LEU A 204 -5.23 -18.01 -4.74
C LEU A 204 -5.47 -18.58 -6.14
N LYS A 205 -4.43 -19.13 -6.79
CA LYS A 205 -4.56 -19.83 -8.08
C LYS A 205 -5.46 -21.05 -7.99
N THR A 206 -5.32 -21.89 -6.97
CA THR A 206 -6.23 -23.03 -6.74
C THR A 206 -7.68 -22.57 -6.56
N THR A 207 -7.90 -21.49 -5.81
CA THR A 207 -9.24 -20.92 -5.62
C THR A 207 -9.80 -20.36 -6.95
N HIS A 208 -8.97 -19.68 -7.73
CA HIS A 208 -9.32 -19.20 -9.06
C HIS A 208 -9.72 -20.36 -9.98
N ASP A 209 -8.97 -21.47 -9.98
CA ASP A 209 -9.27 -22.63 -10.81
C ASP A 209 -10.61 -23.28 -10.41
N HIS A 210 -10.91 -23.36 -9.12
CA HIS A 210 -12.24 -23.80 -8.64
C HIS A 210 -13.37 -22.88 -9.12
N LEU A 211 -13.16 -21.56 -9.15
CA LEU A 211 -14.13 -20.61 -9.70
C LEU A 211 -14.30 -20.82 -11.21
N VAL A 212 -13.22 -21.05 -11.95
CA VAL A 212 -13.28 -21.35 -13.39
C VAL A 212 -14.08 -22.62 -13.67
N THR A 213 -13.85 -23.70 -12.93
CA THR A 213 -14.66 -24.93 -13.04
C THR A 213 -16.12 -24.66 -12.70
N SER A 214 -16.39 -23.92 -11.63
CA SER A 214 -17.77 -23.58 -11.22
C SER A 214 -18.51 -22.74 -12.27
N ILE A 215 -17.81 -21.80 -12.92
CA ILE A 215 -18.36 -21.01 -14.03
C ILE A 215 -18.71 -21.92 -15.21
N SER A 216 -17.84 -22.86 -15.56
CA SER A 216 -18.10 -23.83 -16.64
C SER A 216 -19.36 -24.66 -16.34
N ASP A 217 -19.49 -25.20 -15.12
CA ASP A 217 -20.64 -26.00 -14.71
C ASP A 217 -21.94 -25.19 -14.68
N LEU A 218 -21.90 -23.97 -14.12
CA LEU A 218 -23.05 -23.08 -14.08
C LEU A 218 -23.48 -22.67 -15.49
N LYS A 219 -22.54 -22.30 -16.35
CA LYS A 219 -22.82 -21.92 -17.73
C LYS A 219 -23.46 -23.08 -18.50
N ASN A 220 -22.92 -24.29 -18.39
CA ASN A 220 -23.50 -25.47 -19.02
C ASN A 220 -24.94 -25.73 -18.54
N LYS A 221 -25.21 -25.54 -17.24
CA LYS A 221 -26.58 -25.63 -16.69
C LYS A 221 -27.48 -24.54 -17.26
N THR A 222 -27.04 -23.27 -17.27
CA THR A 222 -27.79 -22.16 -17.85
C THR A 222 -28.14 -22.42 -19.32
N ASP A 223 -27.16 -22.83 -20.12
CA ASP A 223 -27.33 -23.07 -21.55
C ASP A 223 -28.28 -24.23 -21.81
N SER A 224 -28.19 -25.31 -21.01
CA SER A 224 -29.12 -26.45 -21.10
C SER A 224 -30.57 -26.05 -20.81
N LEU A 225 -30.81 -25.15 -19.84
CA LEU A 225 -32.13 -24.64 -19.52
C LEU A 225 -32.64 -23.68 -20.60
N LYS A 226 -31.78 -22.80 -21.13
CA LYS A 226 -32.13 -21.88 -22.25
C LYS A 226 -32.53 -22.64 -23.51
N SER A 227 -31.84 -23.73 -23.82
CA SER A 227 -32.15 -24.61 -24.96
C SER A 227 -33.27 -25.60 -24.69
N SER A 228 -33.85 -25.63 -23.48
CA SER A 228 -34.91 -26.57 -23.14
C SER A 228 -36.21 -26.23 -23.91
N PRO A 229 -36.97 -27.25 -24.33
CA PRO A 229 -38.30 -27.03 -24.90
C PRO A 229 -39.25 -26.27 -23.96
N GLN A 230 -39.09 -26.45 -22.65
CA GLN A 230 -39.87 -25.78 -21.60
C GLN A 230 -39.64 -24.27 -21.61
N HIS A 231 -38.38 -23.84 -21.71
CA HIS A 231 -38.04 -22.41 -21.80
C HIS A 231 -38.59 -21.78 -23.09
N ALA A 232 -38.47 -22.47 -24.23
CA ALA A 232 -39.04 -22.00 -25.49
C ALA A 232 -40.57 -21.83 -25.41
N LYS A 233 -41.28 -22.81 -24.81
CA LYS A 233 -42.73 -22.74 -24.57
C LYS A 233 -43.10 -21.59 -23.63
N TYR A 234 -42.34 -21.38 -22.56
CA TYR A 234 -42.54 -20.25 -21.66
C TYR A 234 -42.47 -18.91 -22.39
N LEU A 235 -41.47 -18.72 -23.26
CA LEU A 235 -41.34 -17.51 -24.08
C LEU A 235 -42.52 -17.32 -25.04
N GLU A 236 -42.99 -18.41 -25.66
CA GLU A 236 -44.16 -18.39 -26.53
C GLU A 236 -45.43 -17.99 -25.78
N ILE A 237 -45.70 -18.60 -24.62
CA ILE A 237 -46.84 -18.26 -23.75
C ILE A 237 -46.77 -16.78 -23.34
N LYS A 238 -45.59 -16.29 -22.95
CA LYS A 238 -45.39 -14.89 -22.58
C LYS A 238 -45.72 -13.94 -23.73
N ASN A 239 -45.30 -14.26 -24.95
CA ASN A 239 -45.65 -13.48 -26.15
C ASN A 239 -47.16 -13.53 -26.43
N LEU A 240 -47.81 -14.69 -26.27
CA LEU A 240 -49.26 -14.83 -26.44
C LEU A 240 -50.04 -13.98 -25.42
N ILE A 241 -49.58 -13.90 -24.17
CA ILE A 241 -50.16 -13.01 -23.15
C ILE A 241 -50.04 -11.55 -23.59
N GLU A 242 -48.86 -11.12 -24.06
CA GLU A 242 -48.68 -9.76 -24.57
C GLU A 242 -49.58 -9.44 -25.78
N GLN A 243 -49.78 -10.42 -26.67
CA GLN A 243 -50.72 -10.27 -27.80
C GLN A 243 -52.17 -10.19 -27.32
N ASN A 244 -52.57 -11.05 -26.38
CA ASN A 244 -53.91 -11.04 -25.79
C ASN A 244 -54.22 -9.69 -25.13
N LYS A 245 -53.24 -9.12 -24.41
CA LYS A 245 -53.33 -7.77 -23.82
C LYS A 245 -53.46 -6.67 -24.89
N LYS A 246 -52.83 -6.81 -26.05
CA LYS A 246 -53.01 -5.88 -27.18
C LYS A 246 -54.42 -5.99 -27.78
N GLU A 247 -54.98 -7.20 -27.88
CA GLU A 247 -56.36 -7.43 -28.32
C GLU A 247 -57.38 -6.86 -27.33
N GLU A 248 -57.15 -7.05 -26.03
CA GLU A 248 -57.96 -6.46 -24.96
C GLU A 248 -57.98 -4.94 -25.04
N ASN A 249 -56.82 -4.30 -25.22
CA ASN A 249 -56.75 -2.84 -25.38
C ASN A 249 -57.46 -2.34 -26.65
N LYS A 250 -57.46 -3.13 -27.74
CA LYS A 250 -58.22 -2.78 -28.96
C LYS A 250 -59.72 -2.86 -28.69
N LEU A 251 -60.18 -3.90 -28.01
CA LEU A 251 -61.59 -4.04 -27.63
C LEU A 251 -62.05 -2.90 -26.71
N HIS A 252 -61.21 -2.49 -25.74
CA HIS A 252 -61.53 -1.34 -24.88
C HIS A 252 -61.76 -0.07 -25.71
N LYS A 253 -60.84 0.23 -26.63
CA LYS A 253 -61.00 1.38 -27.54
C LYS A 253 -62.25 1.29 -28.40
N GLU A 254 -62.56 0.11 -28.93
CA GLU A 254 -63.77 -0.12 -29.73
C GLU A 254 -65.06 0.16 -28.93
N ILE A 255 -65.11 -0.29 -27.67
CA ILE A 255 -66.22 -0.01 -26.76
C ILE A 255 -66.33 1.50 -26.49
N ASP A 256 -65.22 2.15 -26.13
CA ASP A 256 -65.18 3.58 -25.86
C ASP A 256 -65.63 4.40 -27.08
N GLU A 257 -65.20 4.00 -28.28
CA GLU A 257 -65.62 4.61 -29.55
C GLU A 257 -67.13 4.49 -29.78
N GLU A 258 -67.75 3.34 -29.53
CA GLU A 258 -69.20 3.18 -29.67
C GLU A 258 -69.99 3.98 -28.63
N PHE A 259 -69.50 4.05 -27.38
CA PHE A 259 -70.13 4.86 -26.33
C PHE A 259 -69.95 6.36 -26.55
N SER A 260 -68.85 6.79 -27.16
CA SER A 260 -68.62 8.20 -27.49
C SER A 260 -69.74 8.76 -28.41
N LYS A 261 -70.27 7.93 -29.31
CA LYS A 261 -71.36 8.28 -30.25
C LYS A 261 -72.68 8.60 -29.54
N ILE A 262 -72.87 8.06 -28.33
CA ILE A 262 -74.07 8.25 -27.51
C ILE A 262 -73.83 9.08 -26.24
N SER A 263 -72.61 9.56 -26.03
CA SER A 263 -72.22 10.34 -24.84
C SER A 263 -73.14 11.54 -24.59
N ARG A 264 -73.52 12.27 -25.64
CA ARG A 264 -74.40 13.45 -25.56
C ARG A 264 -75.84 13.12 -25.17
N PRO A 265 -76.57 12.21 -25.85
CA PRO A 265 -77.91 11.81 -25.40
C PRO A 265 -77.86 11.17 -24.01
N LEU A 266 -76.89 10.32 -23.72
CA LEU A 266 -76.73 9.70 -22.40
C LEU A 266 -76.48 10.75 -21.30
N GLY A 267 -75.51 11.65 -21.50
CA GLY A 267 -75.21 12.72 -20.55
C GLY A 267 -76.37 13.68 -20.31
N LYS A 268 -77.20 13.98 -21.32
CA LYS A 268 -78.42 14.78 -21.12
C LYS A 268 -79.51 14.00 -20.40
N TYR A 269 -79.68 12.73 -20.73
CA TYR A 269 -80.64 11.86 -20.07
C TYR A 269 -80.34 11.74 -18.56
N PHE A 270 -79.08 11.76 -18.16
CA PHE A 270 -78.65 11.70 -16.76
C PHE A 270 -79.31 12.76 -15.88
N TYR A 271 -79.55 13.97 -16.40
CA TYR A 271 -80.15 15.08 -15.64
C TYR A 271 -81.68 15.01 -15.56
N VAL A 272 -82.33 14.41 -16.55
CA VAL A 272 -83.80 14.36 -16.65
C VAL A 272 -84.37 13.01 -16.23
N THR A 273 -83.50 12.04 -15.92
CA THR A 273 -83.91 10.67 -15.64
C THR A 273 -84.54 10.49 -14.26
N SER A 274 -85.62 9.70 -14.23
CA SER A 274 -86.28 9.21 -13.01
C SER A 274 -85.77 7.84 -12.55
N LEU A 275 -84.66 7.36 -13.14
CA LEU A 275 -84.05 6.09 -12.73
C LEU A 275 -83.63 6.11 -11.24
N GLU A 276 -83.71 4.95 -10.62
CA GLU A 276 -83.28 4.74 -9.23
C GLU A 276 -81.78 4.99 -9.05
N LYS A 277 -81.37 5.30 -7.82
CA LYS A 277 -79.98 5.66 -7.48
C LYS A 277 -78.93 4.67 -8.00
N PRO A 278 -79.11 3.33 -7.93
CA PRO A 278 -78.12 2.38 -8.45
C PRO A 278 -77.90 2.50 -9.98
N LEU A 279 -78.96 2.74 -10.75
CA LEU A 279 -78.87 2.87 -12.21
C LEU A 279 -78.28 4.22 -12.61
N LYS A 280 -78.50 5.29 -11.82
CA LYS A 280 -77.83 6.58 -12.03
C LYS A 280 -76.32 6.48 -11.83
N ILE A 281 -75.86 5.78 -10.78
CA ILE A 281 -74.43 5.56 -10.53
C ILE A 281 -73.81 4.78 -11.69
N LEU A 282 -74.44 3.66 -12.09
CA LEU A 282 -73.96 2.86 -13.23
C LEU A 282 -73.92 3.67 -14.54
N MET A 283 -74.89 4.55 -14.75
CA MET A 283 -74.92 5.42 -15.92
C MET A 283 -73.79 6.45 -15.92
N GLU A 284 -73.43 6.99 -14.76
CA GLU A 284 -72.28 7.88 -14.59
C GLU A 284 -70.96 7.15 -14.91
N GLU A 285 -70.82 5.91 -14.43
CA GLU A 285 -69.68 5.05 -14.74
C GLU A 285 -69.56 4.74 -16.25
N LEU A 286 -70.68 4.47 -16.93
CA LEU A 286 -70.71 4.26 -18.39
C LEU A 286 -70.30 5.50 -19.20
N ILE A 287 -70.53 6.70 -18.66
CA ILE A 287 -70.12 7.95 -19.30
C ILE A 287 -68.60 8.17 -19.15
N GLN A 288 -68.02 7.72 -18.04
CA GLN A 288 -66.61 7.91 -17.73
C GLN A 288 -65.69 6.83 -18.33
N ASP A 289 -66.03 5.56 -18.15
CA ASP A 289 -65.21 4.41 -18.58
C ASP A 289 -66.13 3.22 -18.97
N PRO A 290 -66.72 3.26 -20.17
CA PRO A 290 -67.67 2.25 -20.61
C PRO A 290 -67.02 0.88 -20.77
N ALA A 291 -65.78 0.81 -21.29
CA ALA A 291 -65.07 -0.46 -21.46
C ALA A 291 -64.85 -1.23 -20.16
N LYS A 292 -64.52 -0.53 -19.06
CA LYS A 292 -64.41 -1.14 -17.73
C LYS A 292 -65.77 -1.46 -17.14
N THR A 293 -66.73 -0.55 -17.31
CA THR A 293 -68.06 -0.62 -16.68
C THR A 293 -68.91 -1.76 -17.24
N ILE A 294 -68.83 -2.07 -18.54
CA ILE A 294 -69.63 -3.15 -19.13
C ILE A 294 -69.17 -4.52 -18.62
N THR A 295 -70.07 -5.23 -17.91
CA THR A 295 -69.84 -6.58 -17.39
C THR A 295 -71.10 -7.44 -17.54
N THR A 296 -70.95 -8.75 -17.42
CA THR A 296 -72.09 -9.68 -17.48
C THR A 296 -73.09 -9.43 -16.34
N GLN A 297 -72.61 -8.95 -15.18
CA GLN A 297 -73.45 -8.71 -13.99
C GLN A 297 -74.39 -7.51 -14.17
N ASN A 298 -73.93 -6.45 -14.83
CA ASN A 298 -74.71 -5.22 -15.00
C ASN A 298 -75.35 -5.08 -16.40
N LYS A 299 -75.16 -6.05 -17.30
CA LYS A 299 -75.77 -6.09 -18.65
C LYS A 299 -77.24 -5.63 -18.66
N GLY A 300 -78.10 -6.27 -17.85
CA GLY A 300 -79.53 -5.98 -17.82
C GLY A 300 -79.81 -4.53 -17.46
N SER A 301 -79.12 -4.02 -16.45
CA SER A 301 -79.19 -2.63 -16.02
C SER A 301 -78.70 -1.64 -17.08
N ILE A 302 -77.62 -1.97 -17.81
CA ILE A 302 -77.10 -1.16 -18.92
C ILE A 302 -78.13 -1.08 -20.05
N ILE A 303 -78.75 -2.21 -20.43
CA ILE A 303 -79.80 -2.24 -21.45
C ILE A 303 -80.98 -1.35 -21.04
N VAL A 304 -81.44 -1.44 -19.79
CA VAL A 304 -82.52 -0.58 -19.28
C VAL A 304 -82.16 0.90 -19.37
N ILE A 305 -80.93 1.28 -19.01
CA ILE A 305 -80.44 2.67 -19.13
C ILE A 305 -80.46 3.13 -20.59
N LEU A 306 -79.94 2.32 -21.51
CA LEU A 306 -79.87 2.66 -22.93
C LEU A 306 -81.26 2.73 -23.57
N GLU A 307 -82.16 1.79 -23.29
CA GLU A 307 -83.54 1.83 -23.77
C GLU A 307 -84.32 3.03 -23.24
N SER A 308 -84.12 3.39 -21.97
CA SER A 308 -84.79 4.54 -21.37
C SER A 308 -84.25 5.85 -21.95
N CYS A 309 -82.94 5.94 -22.20
CA CYS A 309 -82.32 7.05 -22.92
C CYS A 309 -82.85 7.15 -24.36
N MET A 310 -83.02 6.02 -25.05
CA MET A 310 -83.57 5.94 -26.40
C MET A 310 -85.02 6.45 -26.44
N LYS A 311 -85.89 5.97 -25.54
CA LYS A 311 -87.29 6.43 -25.39
C LYS A 311 -87.37 7.92 -25.02
N GLY A 312 -86.49 8.37 -24.13
CA GLY A 312 -86.37 9.80 -23.77
C GLY A 312 -85.97 10.67 -24.96
N THR A 313 -85.13 10.16 -25.86
CA THR A 313 -84.73 10.85 -27.10
C THR A 313 -85.88 10.89 -28.11
N LEU A 314 -86.59 9.77 -28.32
CA LEU A 314 -87.74 9.68 -29.22
C LEU A 314 -88.92 10.56 -28.80
N SER A 315 -89.20 10.64 -27.50
CA SER A 315 -90.31 11.45 -26.95
C SER A 315 -90.00 12.95 -26.87
N GLY A 316 -88.78 13.37 -27.20
CA GLY A 316 -88.34 14.77 -27.09
C GLY A 316 -87.94 15.20 -25.68
N ALA A 317 -88.05 14.33 -24.67
CA ALA A 317 -87.62 14.62 -23.29
C ALA A 317 -86.10 14.82 -23.18
N VAL A 318 -85.32 14.18 -24.06
CA VAL A 318 -83.87 14.36 -24.22
C VAL A 318 -83.60 15.13 -25.51
N SER A 319 -83.39 16.44 -25.41
CA SER A 319 -83.18 17.30 -26.58
C SER A 319 -81.76 17.15 -27.16
N VAL A 320 -81.64 16.56 -28.35
CA VAL A 320 -80.40 16.45 -29.14
C VAL A 320 -80.62 16.95 -30.57
N LYS A 321 -79.54 17.34 -31.26
CA LYS A 321 -79.62 17.95 -32.61
C LYS A 321 -80.09 16.97 -33.68
N GLU A 322 -79.61 15.72 -33.62
CA GLU A 322 -79.90 14.66 -34.58
C GLU A 322 -80.55 13.49 -33.80
N ALA A 323 -81.84 13.61 -33.49
CA ALA A 323 -82.56 12.67 -32.63
C ALA A 323 -82.61 11.26 -33.23
N ASP A 324 -82.99 11.14 -34.51
CA ASP A 324 -83.09 9.84 -35.20
C ASP A 324 -81.75 9.10 -35.21
N LYS A 325 -80.67 9.79 -35.57
CA LYS A 325 -79.31 9.23 -35.58
C LYS A 325 -78.83 8.83 -34.18
N SER A 326 -79.19 9.59 -33.14
CA SER A 326 -78.86 9.25 -31.76
C SER A 326 -79.59 7.97 -31.32
N VAL A 327 -80.86 7.84 -31.70
CA VAL A 327 -81.67 6.64 -31.48
C VAL A 327 -81.07 5.43 -32.22
N ASP A 328 -80.65 5.61 -33.48
CA ASP A 328 -79.99 4.57 -34.26
C ASP A 328 -78.67 4.11 -33.61
N HIS A 329 -77.84 5.04 -33.14
CA HIS A 329 -76.60 4.71 -32.43
C HIS A 329 -76.85 3.98 -31.10
N ILE A 330 -77.86 4.39 -30.32
CA ILE A 330 -78.23 3.69 -29.07
C ILE A 330 -78.76 2.29 -29.38
N SER A 331 -79.64 2.15 -30.38
CA SER A 331 -80.18 0.85 -30.82
C SER A 331 -79.08 -0.10 -31.32
N ALA A 332 -78.14 0.42 -32.12
CA ALA A 332 -76.99 -0.34 -32.59
C ALA A 332 -76.08 -0.78 -31.44
N LEU A 333 -75.84 0.09 -30.46
CA LEU A 333 -75.05 -0.25 -29.27
C LEU A 333 -75.71 -1.33 -28.42
N ILE A 334 -77.03 -1.26 -28.17
CA ILE A 334 -77.78 -2.29 -27.45
C ILE A 334 -77.57 -3.67 -28.10
N ARG A 335 -77.55 -3.73 -29.44
CA ARG A 335 -77.30 -4.98 -30.19
C ARG A 335 -75.85 -5.47 -30.09
N LYS A 336 -74.87 -4.57 -29.92
CA LYS A 336 -73.44 -4.91 -29.84
C LYS A 336 -72.95 -5.28 -28.43
N ILE A 337 -73.69 -4.91 -27.37
CA ILE A 337 -73.29 -5.19 -25.98
C ILE A 337 -73.00 -6.68 -25.76
N ASP A 338 -73.79 -7.57 -26.36
CA ASP A 338 -73.60 -9.01 -26.21
C ASP A 338 -72.30 -9.49 -26.87
N ASP A 339 -71.96 -8.95 -28.04
CA ASP A 339 -70.69 -9.23 -28.71
C ASP A 339 -69.49 -8.75 -27.88
N PHE A 340 -69.57 -7.53 -27.33
CA PHE A 340 -68.53 -6.99 -26.45
C PHE A 340 -68.32 -7.84 -25.19
N LEU A 341 -69.39 -8.31 -24.57
CA LEU A 341 -69.32 -9.17 -23.39
C LEU A 341 -68.73 -10.55 -23.73
N VAL A 342 -69.11 -11.14 -24.86
CA VAL A 342 -68.53 -12.41 -25.34
C VAL A 342 -67.03 -12.25 -25.55
N ARG A 343 -66.61 -11.26 -26.33
CA ARG A 343 -65.18 -11.00 -26.62
C ARG A 343 -64.37 -10.67 -25.38
N LYS A 344 -64.92 -9.90 -24.43
CA LYS A 344 -64.27 -9.57 -23.15
C LYS A 344 -64.06 -10.83 -22.30
N ASN A 345 -65.07 -11.70 -22.23
CA ASN A 345 -64.98 -12.96 -21.51
C ASN A 345 -64.00 -13.94 -22.17
N GLU A 346 -63.98 -14.05 -23.49
CA GLU A 346 -63.03 -14.88 -24.24
C GLU A 346 -61.58 -14.45 -23.99
N LEU A 347 -61.30 -13.15 -24.06
CA LEU A 347 -59.96 -12.60 -23.79
C LEU A 347 -59.53 -12.82 -22.34
N MET A 348 -60.44 -12.65 -21.38
CA MET A 348 -60.17 -12.90 -19.96
C MET A 348 -59.89 -14.39 -19.69
N GLN A 349 -60.69 -15.30 -20.26
CA GLN A 349 -60.47 -16.75 -20.12
C GLN A 349 -59.16 -17.19 -20.79
N LYS A 350 -58.86 -16.64 -21.96
CA LYS A 350 -57.59 -16.87 -22.66
C LYS A 350 -56.41 -16.39 -21.83
N ASP A 351 -56.50 -15.23 -21.19
CA ASP A 351 -55.45 -14.71 -20.30
C ASP A 351 -55.23 -15.61 -19.09
N GLN A 352 -56.30 -15.97 -18.38
CA GLN A 352 -56.24 -16.86 -17.21
C GLN A 352 -55.63 -18.23 -17.56
N ASN A 353 -56.03 -18.81 -18.69
CA ASN A 353 -55.47 -20.07 -19.17
C ASN A 353 -53.97 -19.92 -19.46
N LEU A 354 -53.56 -18.90 -20.22
CA LEU A 354 -52.16 -18.63 -20.53
C LEU A 354 -51.32 -18.39 -19.26
N GLN A 355 -51.83 -17.61 -18.31
CA GLN A 355 -51.17 -17.39 -17.02
C GLN A 355 -50.95 -18.69 -16.24
N SER A 356 -51.95 -19.58 -16.22
CA SER A 356 -51.83 -20.87 -15.54
C SER A 356 -50.77 -21.80 -16.16
N GLN A 357 -50.47 -21.61 -17.46
CA GLN A 357 -49.47 -22.40 -18.19
C GLN A 357 -48.04 -21.90 -18.01
N LEU A 358 -47.82 -20.72 -17.43
CA LEU A 358 -46.47 -20.17 -17.19
C LEU A 358 -45.63 -21.05 -16.27
N GLY A 359 -46.25 -21.87 -15.42
CA GLY A 359 -45.56 -22.85 -14.56
C GLY A 359 -44.83 -23.97 -15.31
N VAL A 360 -44.86 -23.99 -16.65
CA VAL A 360 -44.06 -24.92 -17.48
C VAL A 360 -42.55 -24.73 -17.31
N PHE A 361 -42.11 -23.55 -16.85
CA PHE A 361 -40.72 -23.20 -16.62
C PHE A 361 -40.56 -22.44 -15.30
N ASP A 362 -39.62 -22.88 -14.48
CA ASP A 362 -39.26 -22.21 -13.23
C ASP A 362 -38.31 -21.04 -13.54
N ILE A 363 -38.91 -19.88 -13.79
CA ILE A 363 -38.17 -18.66 -14.11
C ILE A 363 -37.35 -18.16 -12.92
N ASP A 364 -37.86 -18.30 -11.69
CA ASP A 364 -37.19 -17.83 -10.49
C ASP A 364 -35.90 -18.61 -10.26
N ALA A 365 -35.96 -19.95 -10.32
CA ALA A 365 -34.76 -20.79 -10.20
C ALA A 365 -33.74 -20.52 -11.33
N PHE A 366 -34.21 -20.17 -12.53
CA PHE A 366 -33.36 -19.82 -13.64
C PHE A 366 -32.66 -18.46 -13.44
N GLU A 367 -33.38 -17.44 -13.00
CA GLU A 367 -32.82 -16.12 -12.68
C GLU A 367 -31.81 -16.19 -11.53
N GLU A 368 -32.09 -16.98 -10.48
CA GLU A 368 -31.14 -17.25 -9.40
C GLU A 368 -29.83 -17.88 -9.93
N LEU A 369 -29.95 -18.81 -10.89
CA LEU A 369 -28.81 -19.47 -11.50
C LEU A 369 -28.00 -18.48 -12.35
N GLU A 370 -28.65 -17.60 -13.13
CA GLU A 370 -27.97 -16.54 -13.88
C GLU A 370 -27.27 -15.54 -12.96
N GLN A 371 -27.91 -15.11 -11.87
CA GLN A 371 -27.30 -14.24 -10.87
C GLN A 371 -26.07 -14.90 -10.22
N LYS A 372 -26.16 -16.18 -9.87
CA LYS A 372 -25.05 -16.94 -9.31
C LYS A 372 -23.89 -17.06 -10.30
N LEU A 373 -24.17 -17.29 -11.59
CA LEU A 373 -23.15 -17.31 -12.64
C LEU A 373 -22.44 -15.95 -12.73
N GLN A 374 -23.20 -14.84 -12.80
CA GLN A 374 -22.63 -13.49 -12.87
C GLN A 374 -21.77 -13.17 -11.66
N LYS A 375 -22.25 -13.47 -10.45
CA LYS A 375 -21.46 -13.29 -9.23
C LYS A 375 -20.15 -14.08 -9.26
N THR A 376 -20.20 -15.35 -9.68
CA THR A 376 -19.00 -16.20 -9.77
C THR A 376 -17.99 -15.66 -10.79
N ILE A 377 -18.47 -15.11 -11.91
CA ILE A 377 -17.61 -14.43 -12.91
C ILE A 377 -16.92 -13.21 -12.30
N THR A 378 -17.65 -12.35 -11.59
CA THR A 378 -17.07 -11.20 -10.88
C THR A 378 -16.02 -11.64 -9.88
N ASP A 379 -16.35 -12.61 -9.01
CA ASP A 379 -15.42 -13.15 -8.01
C ASP A 379 -14.13 -13.69 -8.65
N LYS A 380 -14.25 -14.37 -9.80
CA LYS A 380 -13.10 -14.87 -10.58
C LYS A 380 -12.22 -13.74 -11.14
N ASN A 381 -12.82 -12.68 -11.67
CA ASN A 381 -12.09 -11.54 -12.23
C ASN A 381 -11.39 -10.72 -11.13
N ASP A 382 -12.02 -10.55 -9.98
CA ASP A 382 -11.42 -9.91 -8.80
C ASP A 382 -10.23 -10.72 -8.29
N MET A 383 -10.38 -12.05 -8.21
CA MET A 383 -9.30 -12.96 -7.84
C MET A 383 -8.13 -12.89 -8.83
N GLU A 384 -8.40 -12.89 -10.13
CA GLU A 384 -7.37 -12.79 -11.17
C GLU A 384 -6.58 -11.48 -11.05
N SER A 385 -7.27 -10.36 -10.81
CA SER A 385 -6.66 -9.05 -10.61
C SER A 385 -5.77 -9.02 -9.36
N LYS A 386 -6.22 -9.64 -8.26
CA LYS A 386 -5.45 -9.78 -7.02
C LYS A 386 -4.19 -10.63 -7.21
N ILE A 387 -4.28 -11.73 -7.95
CA ILE A 387 -3.12 -12.59 -8.28
C ILE A 387 -2.09 -11.79 -9.06
N LYS A 388 -2.50 -11.09 -10.14
CA LYS A 388 -1.59 -10.28 -10.96
C LYS A 388 -0.89 -9.19 -10.16
N LYS A 389 -1.62 -8.51 -9.26
CA LYS A 389 -1.05 -7.52 -8.36
C LYS A 389 0.02 -8.13 -7.44
N LEU A 390 -0.28 -9.25 -6.80
CA LEU A 390 0.67 -9.95 -5.92
C LEU A 390 1.91 -10.45 -6.67
N GLU A 391 1.75 -10.97 -7.89
CA GLU A 391 2.87 -11.39 -8.74
C GLU A 391 3.79 -10.22 -9.12
N SER A 392 3.21 -9.06 -9.47
CA SER A 392 3.98 -7.85 -9.75
C SER A 392 4.73 -7.34 -8.52
N GLU A 393 4.06 -7.32 -7.36
CA GLU A 393 4.70 -6.93 -6.11
C GLU A 393 5.84 -7.89 -5.73
N LEU A 394 5.63 -9.20 -5.90
CA LEU A 394 6.65 -10.22 -5.64
C LEU A 394 7.89 -10.02 -6.52
N ALA A 395 7.69 -9.71 -7.81
CA ALA A 395 8.78 -9.42 -8.73
C ALA A 395 9.57 -8.17 -8.30
N GLN A 396 8.87 -7.10 -7.90
CA GLN A 396 9.51 -5.87 -7.42
C GLN A 396 10.30 -6.12 -6.13
N GLU A 397 9.73 -6.81 -5.14
CA GLU A 397 10.42 -7.11 -3.88
C GLU A 397 11.65 -8.01 -4.12
N THR A 398 11.54 -8.98 -5.03
CA THR A 398 12.68 -9.84 -5.40
C THR A 398 13.82 -9.05 -6.02
N SER A 399 13.50 -8.08 -6.89
CA SER A 399 14.47 -7.16 -7.48
C SER A 399 15.13 -6.28 -6.41
N ASN A 400 14.33 -5.66 -5.53
CA ASN A 400 14.82 -4.84 -4.43
C ASN A 400 15.75 -5.65 -3.51
N ARG A 401 15.39 -6.89 -3.18
CA ARG A 401 16.21 -7.77 -2.33
C ARG A 401 17.54 -8.09 -3.02
N THR A 402 17.52 -8.36 -4.32
CA THR A 402 18.74 -8.61 -5.11
C THR A 402 19.67 -7.40 -5.09
N HIS A 403 19.12 -6.20 -5.20
CA HIS A 403 19.88 -4.95 -5.09
C HIS A 403 20.50 -4.80 -3.69
N ALA A 404 19.71 -5.00 -2.63
CA ALA A 404 20.18 -4.94 -1.24
C ALA A 404 21.29 -5.96 -0.97
N ILE A 405 21.19 -7.18 -1.50
CA ILE A 405 22.23 -8.21 -1.43
C ILE A 405 23.52 -7.74 -2.12
N SER A 406 23.42 -7.13 -3.31
CA SER A 406 24.58 -6.61 -4.01
C SER A 406 25.28 -5.49 -3.25
N GLU A 407 24.51 -4.57 -2.66
CA GLU A 407 25.05 -3.52 -1.79
C GLU A 407 25.71 -4.11 -0.54
N LEU A 408 25.05 -5.04 0.15
CA LEU A 408 25.59 -5.70 1.33
C LEU A 408 26.93 -6.40 1.01
N GLY A 409 27.04 -7.03 -0.16
CA GLY A 409 28.29 -7.62 -0.64
C GLY A 409 29.41 -6.59 -0.82
N ARG A 410 29.11 -5.38 -1.33
CA ARG A 410 30.09 -4.29 -1.47
C ARG A 410 30.52 -3.74 -0.11
N ASP A 411 29.58 -3.55 0.80
CA ASP A 411 29.86 -3.04 2.15
C ASP A 411 30.73 -4.04 2.92
N LEU A 412 30.40 -5.34 2.86
CA LEU A 412 31.20 -6.40 3.47
C LEU A 412 32.59 -6.52 2.83
N GLN A 413 32.71 -6.31 1.52
CA GLN A 413 34.01 -6.23 0.84
C GLN A 413 34.83 -5.04 1.33
N SER A 414 34.21 -3.88 1.59
CA SER A 414 34.92 -2.68 2.02
C SER A 414 35.63 -2.83 3.38
N ILE A 415 35.08 -3.64 4.29
CA ILE A 415 35.65 -3.84 5.63
C ILE A 415 36.57 -5.07 5.74
N SER A 416 36.41 -6.05 4.84
CA SER A 416 37.12 -7.33 4.88
C SER A 416 38.14 -7.52 3.76
N ASN A 417 38.13 -6.66 2.75
CA ASN A 417 38.89 -6.78 1.49
C ASN A 417 38.62 -8.09 0.72
N THR A 418 37.52 -8.79 1.00
CA THR A 418 37.15 -10.05 0.34
C THR A 418 35.85 -9.85 -0.44
N LYS A 419 35.78 -10.37 -1.66
CA LYS A 419 34.56 -10.32 -2.46
C LYS A 419 33.62 -11.46 -2.05
N TYR A 420 32.38 -11.14 -1.72
CA TYR A 420 31.37 -12.14 -1.35
C TYR A 420 30.27 -12.28 -2.38
N ILE A 421 29.78 -13.50 -2.51
CA ILE A 421 28.52 -13.84 -3.18
C ILE A 421 27.59 -14.35 -2.09
N ILE A 422 26.53 -13.61 -1.79
CA ILE A 422 25.62 -13.91 -0.68
C ILE A 422 24.42 -14.69 -1.23
N LEU A 423 24.18 -15.87 -0.67
CA LEU A 423 23.07 -16.76 -0.99
C LEU A 423 21.96 -16.56 0.04
N VAL A 424 20.71 -16.49 -0.44
CA VAL A 424 19.51 -16.19 0.37
C VAL A 424 18.37 -17.14 0.03
#